data_AF-A0A382TGI7-F1
#
_entry.id   AF-A0A382TGI7-F1
#
_cell.length_a   1.000
_cell.length_b   1.000
_cell.length_c   1.000
_cell.angle_alpha   90.00
_cell.angle_beta   90.00
_cell.angle_gamma   90.00
#
_symmetry.space_group_name_H-M   'P 1'
#
loop_
_entity.id
_entity.type
_entity.pdbx_description
1 polymer ?
#
loop_
_entity_poly.entity_id
_entity_poly.type
_entity_poly.pdbx_seq_one_letter_code
_entity_poly.pdbx_strand_id
1 'polypeptide(L)'
;ELLIEKISDQVEIVGLIKKNKLCDASTNKESFVYPLLYTGYQQERAKTQSSISKYQQLYSIGTGGDYNYADSQILFHKAFDTVAIICGKDSSYTETIRKIPPVELNQTVLINDKKIGRGEKAYIIAEAGLNHNGSLKLAKELVDAAKKTNCDAVKFQAFKKNSRISSKVKAVKYAETITGLEETLDEMFNRLAMSFDDQKELFDYAHKVGIEIFSTPFDFDSVDFLENLDVNIYKIASFDLVNLPLIKYVAKTGKPIILSTGMSTLGQIEEAVGTVKEEGNKNLILLHCNSSYPAAPHEMNL
;
A
#
# COMPACT_ATOMS: atom_id res chain seq x y z
N GLU A 1 -31.71 4.32 -4.89
CA GLU A 1 -32.46 3.41 -3.99
C GLU A 1 -31.66 2.17 -3.60
N LEU A 2 -31.30 1.28 -4.53
CA LEU A 2 -30.60 0.01 -4.19
C LEU A 2 -29.25 0.17 -3.46
N LEU A 3 -28.53 1.27 -3.68
CA LEU A 3 -27.28 1.58 -2.96
C LEU A 3 -27.55 2.09 -1.54
N ILE A 4 -28.55 2.95 -1.36
CA ILE A 4 -28.93 3.52 -0.07
C ILE A 4 -29.41 2.41 0.86
N GLU A 5 -30.25 1.50 0.35
CA GLU A 5 -30.76 0.38 1.14
C GLU A 5 -29.63 -0.56 1.58
N LYS A 6 -28.72 -0.93 0.66
CA LYS A 6 -27.53 -1.73 0.99
C LYS A 6 -26.63 -1.07 2.02
N ILE A 7 -26.36 0.23 1.88
CA ILE A 7 -25.56 0.97 2.85
C ILE A 7 -26.30 1.03 4.19
N SER A 8 -27.60 1.29 4.20
CA SER A 8 -28.39 1.32 5.43
C SER A 8 -28.35 -0.01 6.17
N ASP A 9 -28.45 -1.13 5.45
CA ASP A 9 -28.32 -2.47 6.05
C ASP A 9 -26.92 -2.68 6.62
N GLN A 10 -25.88 -2.28 5.88
CA GLN A 10 -24.50 -2.39 6.34
C GLN A 10 -24.24 -1.54 7.60
N VAL A 11 -24.75 -0.31 7.64
CA VAL A 11 -24.61 0.61 8.78
C VAL A 11 -25.32 0.05 10.04
N GLU A 12 -26.45 -0.64 9.86
CA GLU A 12 -27.11 -1.35 10.96
C GLU A 12 -26.34 -2.59 11.42
N ILE A 13 -25.80 -3.38 10.49
CA ILE A 13 -24.97 -4.57 10.78
C ILE A 13 -23.74 -4.20 11.61
N VAL A 14 -23.08 -3.08 11.28
CA VAL A 14 -21.90 -2.61 12.03
C VAL A 14 -22.26 -1.89 13.34
N GLY A 15 -23.56 -1.75 13.64
CA GLY A 15 -24.05 -1.21 14.91
C GLY A 15 -23.95 0.30 15.07
N LEU A 16 -23.73 1.03 13.97
CA LEU A 16 -23.57 2.49 13.97
C LEU A 16 -24.88 3.22 14.23
N ILE A 17 -25.92 2.82 13.51
CA ILE A 17 -27.27 3.35 13.69
C ILE A 17 -28.27 2.25 13.36
N LYS A 18 -29.36 2.17 14.12
CA LYS A 18 -30.47 1.27 13.75
C LYS A 18 -31.11 1.79 12.48
N LYS A 19 -31.55 0.92 11.58
CA LYS A 19 -32.14 1.32 10.28
C LYS A 19 -33.33 2.26 10.46
N ASN A 20 -34.13 2.05 11.51
CA ASN A 20 -35.26 2.91 11.86
C ASN A 20 -34.88 4.30 12.44
N LYS A 21 -33.58 4.57 12.63
CA LYS A 21 -33.03 5.86 13.07
C LYS A 21 -32.35 6.62 11.91
N LEU A 22 -32.31 6.05 10.71
CA LEU A 22 -31.86 6.76 9.50
C LEU A 22 -32.96 7.74 9.07
N CYS A 23 -32.75 9.04 9.28
CA CYS A 23 -33.77 10.06 9.01
C CYS A 23 -33.84 10.44 7.52
N ASP A 24 -32.70 10.45 6.82
CA ASP A 24 -32.60 10.85 5.42
C ASP A 24 -31.37 10.21 4.76
N ALA A 25 -31.40 10.03 3.44
CA ALA A 25 -30.28 9.54 2.65
C ALA A 25 -30.38 10.04 1.21
N SER A 26 -29.25 10.51 0.68
CA SER A 26 -29.14 10.94 -0.72
C SER A 26 -27.94 10.28 -1.39
N THR A 27 -28.02 10.15 -2.71
CA THR A 27 -26.88 9.75 -3.55
C THR A 27 -26.63 10.85 -4.55
N ASN A 28 -25.47 11.50 -4.44
CA ASN A 28 -25.01 12.47 -5.43
C ASN A 28 -24.03 11.79 -6.38
N LYS A 29 -24.32 11.87 -7.68
CA LYS A 29 -23.46 11.33 -8.73
C LYS A 29 -22.77 12.49 -9.41
N GLU A 30 -21.58 12.81 -8.94
CA GLU A 30 -20.77 13.87 -9.53
C GLU A 30 -20.13 13.42 -10.85
N SER A 31 -19.89 14.38 -11.74
CA SER A 31 -19.07 14.16 -12.93
C SER A 31 -17.63 13.88 -12.51
N PHE A 32 -16.88 13.10 -13.29
CA PHE A 32 -15.48 12.83 -12.99
C PHE A 32 -14.69 14.14 -12.97
N VAL A 33 -14.23 14.53 -11.79
CA VAL A 33 -13.28 15.63 -11.64
C VAL A 33 -11.90 15.02 -11.72
N TYR A 34 -11.18 15.26 -12.81
CA TYR A 34 -9.77 14.88 -12.93
C TYR A 34 -8.93 15.91 -12.16
N PRO A 35 -8.21 15.55 -11.07
CA PRO A 35 -7.50 16.53 -10.26
C PRO A 35 -6.28 17.20 -10.91
N LEU A 36 -5.91 16.79 -12.13
CA LEU A 36 -4.59 17.10 -12.70
C LEU A 36 -4.54 18.32 -13.66
N LEU A 37 -5.57 19.15 -13.75
CA LEU A 37 -5.67 20.08 -14.91
C LEU A 37 -5.95 21.57 -14.63
N TYR A 38 -5.60 22.12 -13.46
CA TYR A 38 -5.40 23.59 -13.39
C TYR A 38 -4.50 24.06 -12.25
N THR A 39 -3.69 25.09 -12.54
CA THR A 39 -2.83 25.78 -11.58
C THR A 39 -3.64 26.37 -10.43
N GLY A 40 -3.26 26.10 -9.18
CA GLY A 40 -3.89 26.66 -7.99
C GLY A 40 -4.92 25.75 -7.29
N TYR A 41 -5.20 24.55 -7.81
CA TYR A 41 -6.13 23.59 -7.19
C TYR A 41 -5.83 23.27 -5.72
N GLN A 42 -4.55 23.32 -5.31
CA GLN A 42 -4.12 23.11 -3.93
C GLN A 42 -4.74 24.11 -2.93
N GLN A 43 -4.98 25.36 -3.35
CA GLN A 43 -5.66 26.35 -2.49
C GLN A 43 -7.15 26.05 -2.34
N GLU A 44 -7.83 25.65 -3.42
CA GLU A 44 -9.24 25.26 -3.35
C GLU A 44 -9.43 23.99 -2.53
N ARG A 45 -8.51 23.04 -2.66
CA ARG A 45 -8.44 21.83 -1.84
C ARG A 45 -8.33 22.18 -0.36
N ALA A 46 -7.38 23.05 0.01
CA ALA A 46 -7.20 23.48 1.40
C ALA A 46 -8.45 24.20 1.96
N LYS A 47 -9.10 25.07 1.17
CA LYS A 47 -10.37 25.74 1.57
C LYS A 47 -11.50 24.73 1.78
N THR A 48 -11.61 23.75 0.89
CA THR A 48 -12.63 22.69 0.97
C THR A 48 -12.41 21.86 2.22
N GLN A 49 -11.17 21.45 2.49
CA GLN A 49 -10.80 20.68 3.67
C GLN A 49 -11.08 21.44 4.97
N SER A 50 -10.76 22.74 5.01
CA SER A 50 -11.09 23.62 6.14
C SER A 50 -12.59 23.78 6.35
N SER A 51 -13.40 23.68 5.29
CA SER A 51 -14.86 23.76 5.40
C SER A 51 -15.45 22.44 5.91
N ILE A 52 -14.95 21.32 5.40
CA ILE A 52 -15.36 19.96 5.80
C ILE A 52 -14.99 19.68 7.26
N SER A 53 -13.79 20.09 7.71
CA SER A 53 -13.31 19.81 9.07
C SER A 53 -14.10 20.52 10.18
N LYS A 54 -14.96 21.48 9.84
CA LYS A 54 -15.88 22.13 10.80
C LYS A 54 -17.00 21.21 11.29
N TYR A 55 -17.29 20.14 10.54
CA TYR A 55 -18.35 19.19 10.88
C TYR A 55 -17.74 18.00 11.64
N GLN A 56 -17.81 18.03 12.97
CA GLN A 56 -17.20 17.01 13.84
C GLN A 56 -17.78 15.61 13.63
N GLN A 57 -19.01 15.53 13.15
CA GLN A 57 -19.75 14.30 12.86
C GLN A 57 -19.60 13.83 11.39
N LEU A 58 -18.78 14.52 10.58
CA LEU A 58 -18.52 14.17 9.19
C LEU A 58 -17.19 13.42 9.10
N TYR A 59 -17.28 12.12 8.86
CA TYR A 59 -16.11 11.27 8.62
C TYR A 59 -15.77 11.28 7.13
N SER A 60 -14.54 11.65 6.80
CA SER A 60 -14.07 11.75 5.42
C SER A 60 -12.72 11.06 5.25
N ILE A 61 -12.55 10.36 4.14
CA ILE A 61 -11.29 9.73 3.72
C ILE A 61 -10.33 10.71 3.01
N GLY A 62 -10.75 11.97 2.86
CA GLY A 62 -10.06 13.01 2.10
C GLY A 62 -10.88 13.51 0.91
N THR A 63 -10.29 14.39 0.11
CA THR A 63 -10.87 14.90 -1.14
C THR A 63 -10.33 14.13 -2.34
N GLY A 64 -11.11 14.05 -3.43
CA GLY A 64 -10.65 13.38 -4.65
C GLY A 64 -9.39 14.01 -5.27
N GLY A 65 -9.04 15.25 -4.92
CA GLY A 65 -7.78 15.88 -5.31
C GLY A 65 -6.59 15.59 -4.40
N ASP A 66 -6.80 14.79 -3.35
CA ASP A 66 -5.73 14.27 -2.49
C ASP A 66 -5.07 13.03 -3.10
N TYR A 67 -5.75 12.38 -4.05
CA TYR A 67 -5.42 11.06 -4.55
C TYR A 67 -5.48 11.04 -6.08
N ASN A 68 -4.42 10.55 -6.71
CA ASN A 68 -4.45 10.23 -8.14
C ASN A 68 -5.32 8.99 -8.38
N TYR A 69 -5.75 8.75 -9.62
CA TYR A 69 -6.51 7.54 -9.95
C TYR A 69 -5.75 6.24 -9.58
N ALA A 70 -4.42 6.27 -9.70
CA ALA A 70 -3.52 5.20 -9.27
C ALA A 70 -3.58 4.93 -7.76
N ASP A 71 -4.12 5.86 -6.96
CA ASP A 71 -4.21 5.79 -5.50
C ASP A 71 -5.55 5.19 -5.05
N SER A 72 -6.29 4.53 -5.96
CA SER A 72 -7.55 3.86 -5.62
C SER A 72 -7.39 2.89 -4.44
N GLN A 73 -6.25 2.21 -4.34
CA GLN A 73 -5.93 1.33 -3.21
C GLN A 73 -5.79 2.12 -1.89
N ILE A 74 -5.18 3.30 -1.89
CA ILE A 74 -5.09 4.19 -0.71
C ILE A 74 -6.50 4.58 -0.25
N LEU A 75 -7.37 4.97 -1.18
CA LEU A 75 -8.76 5.32 -0.89
C LEU A 75 -9.53 4.17 -0.24
N PHE A 76 -9.35 2.93 -0.74
CA PHE A 76 -9.98 1.75 -0.14
C PHE A 76 -9.45 1.49 1.29
N HIS A 77 -8.14 1.57 1.52
CA HIS A 77 -7.58 1.35 2.85
C HIS A 77 -8.01 2.42 3.86
N LYS A 78 -8.01 3.70 3.46
CA LYS A 78 -8.55 4.77 4.32
C LYS A 78 -10.03 4.63 4.61
N ALA A 79 -10.81 4.03 3.70
CA ALA A 79 -12.20 3.70 3.97
C ALA A 79 -12.33 2.63 5.06
N PHE A 80 -11.48 1.60 5.06
CA PHE A 80 -11.45 0.60 6.14
C PHE A 80 -11.06 1.21 7.49
N ASP A 81 -10.04 2.08 7.52
CA ASP A 81 -9.66 2.82 8.75
C ASP A 81 -10.82 3.65 9.27
N THR A 82 -11.51 4.36 8.39
CA THR A 82 -12.68 5.18 8.73
C THR A 82 -13.78 4.31 9.31
N VAL A 83 -14.10 3.18 8.68
CA VAL A 83 -15.09 2.23 9.21
C VAL A 83 -14.67 1.72 10.59
N ALA A 84 -13.40 1.34 10.78
CA ALA A 84 -12.90 0.88 12.07
C ALA A 84 -13.00 1.96 13.16
N ILE A 85 -12.70 3.23 12.84
CA ILE A 85 -12.84 4.37 13.76
C ILE A 85 -14.29 4.53 14.19
N ILE A 86 -15.23 4.52 13.24
CA ILE A 86 -16.64 4.74 13.56
C ILE A 86 -17.22 3.54 14.33
N CYS A 87 -16.79 2.31 14.03
CA CYS A 87 -17.35 1.09 14.63
C CYS A 87 -16.65 0.65 15.94
N GLY A 88 -15.48 1.20 16.25
CA GLY A 88 -14.74 0.86 17.47
C GLY A 88 -15.44 1.37 18.73
N LYS A 89 -16.00 0.45 19.54
CA LYS A 89 -16.68 0.75 20.81
C LYS A 89 -15.83 1.52 21.82
N ASP A 90 -14.50 1.51 21.65
CA ASP A 90 -13.51 2.22 22.44
C ASP A 90 -12.61 3.10 21.56
N SER A 91 -13.15 3.83 20.57
CA SER A 91 -12.34 4.77 19.76
C SER A 91 -11.80 5.88 20.68
N SER A 92 -10.69 5.59 21.33
CA SER A 92 -9.99 6.39 22.34
C SER A 92 -9.46 7.73 21.82
N TYR A 93 -9.76 8.09 20.57
CA TYR A 93 -9.28 9.29 19.89
C TYR A 93 -10.11 10.56 20.10
N THR A 94 -11.25 10.52 20.84
CA THR A 94 -11.78 11.77 21.42
C THR A 94 -10.89 12.31 22.54
N GLU A 95 -9.91 11.53 23.01
CA GLU A 95 -8.82 12.00 23.86
C GLU A 95 -7.49 11.87 23.12
N THR A 96 -6.85 12.99 22.80
CA THR A 96 -5.50 13.00 22.21
C THR A 96 -4.46 12.66 23.30
N ILE A 97 -4.33 11.39 23.66
CA ILE A 97 -3.16 10.89 24.40
C ILE A 97 -2.34 10.04 23.45
N ARG A 98 -1.39 10.66 22.74
CA ARG A 98 -0.32 9.95 22.02
C ARG A 98 0.51 9.16 23.03
N LYS A 99 0.09 7.93 23.35
CA LYS A 99 0.98 6.93 23.96
C LYS A 99 1.83 6.35 22.84
N ILE A 100 2.84 7.09 22.37
CA ILE A 100 3.86 6.47 21.53
C ILE A 100 4.60 5.49 22.45
N PRO A 101 4.51 4.16 22.24
CA PRO A 101 5.31 3.24 23.04
C PRO A 101 6.80 3.55 22.79
N PRO A 102 7.66 3.51 23.82
CA PRO A 102 9.06 3.92 23.76
C PRO A 102 9.94 2.87 23.05
N VAL A 103 9.41 2.23 22.00
CA VAL A 103 10.17 1.28 21.21
C VAL A 103 11.13 2.08 20.33
N GLU A 104 12.38 2.08 20.74
CA GLU A 104 13.49 2.59 19.95
C GLU A 104 13.76 1.62 18.79
N LEU A 105 13.77 2.15 17.56
CA LEU A 105 14.09 1.38 16.37
C LEU A 105 15.59 1.10 16.31
N ASN A 106 15.97 -0.01 15.70
CA ASN A 106 17.36 -0.36 15.53
C ASN A 106 18.03 0.60 14.52
N GLN A 107 19.20 1.13 14.88
CA GLN A 107 20.02 1.95 13.97
C GLN A 107 20.63 1.15 12.81
N THR A 108 20.77 -0.17 13.03
CA THR A 108 21.27 -1.12 12.04
C THR A 108 20.32 -2.31 12.00
N VAL A 109 19.86 -2.67 10.81
CA VAL A 109 19.00 -3.83 10.55
C VAL A 109 19.81 -4.89 9.82
N LEU A 110 19.60 -6.15 10.18
CA LEU A 110 20.27 -7.28 9.54
C LEU A 110 19.31 -7.93 8.53
N ILE A 111 19.75 -8.07 7.28
CA ILE A 111 19.09 -8.92 6.27
C ILE A 111 20.09 -10.01 5.89
N ASN A 112 19.78 -11.26 6.24
CA ASN A 112 20.73 -12.39 6.22
C ASN A 112 22.03 -12.03 6.95
N ASP A 113 23.15 -11.99 6.23
CA ASP A 113 24.47 -11.67 6.76
C ASP A 113 24.86 -10.20 6.53
N LYS A 114 23.97 -9.38 5.96
CA LYS A 114 24.25 -7.99 5.57
C LYS A 114 23.63 -7.01 6.56
N LYS A 115 24.47 -6.16 7.12
CA LYS A 115 24.06 -5.03 7.96
C LYS A 115 23.64 -3.85 7.08
N ILE A 116 22.52 -3.24 7.40
CA ILE A 116 21.97 -2.08 6.74
C ILE A 116 21.80 -0.98 7.78
N GLY A 117 22.49 0.13 7.57
CA GLY A 117 22.48 1.24 8.50
C GLY A 117 23.60 2.24 8.20
N ARG A 118 23.73 3.24 9.05
CA ARG A 118 24.76 4.27 8.90
C ARG A 118 26.16 3.65 8.98
N GLY A 119 27.00 3.92 7.98
CA GLY A 119 28.38 3.44 7.90
C GLY A 119 28.55 2.08 7.20
N GLU A 120 27.46 1.40 6.88
CA GLU A 120 27.47 0.19 6.05
C GLU A 120 27.38 0.53 4.56
N LYS A 121 27.72 -0.43 3.68
CA LYS A 121 27.55 -0.26 2.24
C LYS A 121 26.07 -0.15 1.88
N ALA A 122 25.76 0.61 0.82
CA ALA A 122 24.40 0.69 0.30
C ALA A 122 23.90 -0.69 -0.13
N TYR A 123 22.67 -1.02 0.27
CA TYR A 123 22.00 -2.27 -0.09
C TYR A 123 21.16 -2.05 -1.35
N ILE A 124 21.55 -2.68 -2.46
CA ILE A 124 20.99 -2.49 -3.79
C ILE A 124 19.94 -3.57 -4.08
N ILE A 125 18.70 -3.15 -4.28
CA ILE A 125 17.58 -4.04 -4.58
C ILE A 125 17.21 -3.88 -6.06
N ALA A 126 17.24 -4.97 -6.82
CA ALA A 126 16.69 -5.01 -8.17
C ALA A 126 15.17 -5.24 -8.10
N GLU A 127 14.37 -4.21 -8.39
CA GLU A 127 12.92 -4.34 -8.47
C GLU A 127 12.52 -4.98 -9.80
N ALA A 128 12.21 -6.28 -9.78
CA ALA A 128 11.65 -6.99 -10.93
C ALA A 128 10.16 -6.63 -11.10
N GLY A 129 9.45 -6.36 -9.99
CA GLY A 129 8.06 -5.91 -10.01
C GLY A 129 7.17 -6.85 -10.85
N LEU A 130 6.54 -6.30 -11.89
CA LEU A 130 5.70 -7.04 -12.84
C LEU A 130 6.37 -7.26 -14.21
N ASN A 131 7.68 -6.95 -14.34
CA ASN A 131 8.41 -7.01 -15.62
C ASN A 131 8.56 -8.45 -16.16
N HIS A 132 8.21 -9.45 -15.36
CA HIS A 132 8.15 -10.85 -15.78
C HIS A 132 6.94 -11.18 -16.67
N ASN A 133 5.98 -10.26 -16.85
CA ASN A 133 4.83 -10.44 -17.74
C ASN A 133 4.02 -11.74 -17.49
N GLY A 134 3.90 -12.14 -16.22
CA GLY A 134 3.27 -13.42 -15.83
C GLY A 134 4.07 -14.68 -16.19
N SER A 135 5.29 -14.57 -16.75
CA SER A 135 6.13 -15.70 -17.15
C SER A 135 7.17 -16.06 -16.09
N LEU A 136 7.12 -17.29 -15.57
CA LEU A 136 8.14 -17.83 -14.66
C LEU A 136 9.52 -17.87 -15.31
N LYS A 137 9.60 -18.17 -16.61
CA LYS A 137 10.87 -18.17 -17.36
C LYS A 137 11.51 -16.78 -17.34
N LEU A 138 10.74 -15.73 -17.68
CA LEU A 138 11.23 -14.36 -17.68
C LEU A 138 11.57 -13.89 -16.26
N ALA A 139 10.82 -14.33 -15.25
CA ALA A 139 11.13 -14.05 -13.85
C ALA A 139 12.51 -14.61 -13.44
N LYS A 140 12.84 -15.84 -13.85
CA LYS A 140 14.17 -16.44 -13.61
C LYS A 140 15.28 -15.68 -14.35
N GLU A 141 15.03 -15.24 -15.58
CA GLU A 141 15.97 -14.40 -16.33
C GLU A 141 16.24 -13.05 -15.61
N LEU A 142 15.23 -12.46 -14.97
CA LEU A 142 15.39 -11.25 -14.14
C LEU A 142 16.22 -11.51 -12.87
N VAL A 143 16.05 -12.68 -12.24
CA VAL A 143 16.89 -13.12 -11.11
C VAL A 143 18.35 -13.24 -11.54
N ASP A 144 18.61 -13.88 -12.69
CA ASP A 144 19.96 -14.03 -13.23
C ASP A 144 20.59 -12.67 -13.56
N ALA A 145 19.81 -11.75 -14.12
CA ALA A 145 20.25 -10.39 -14.41
C ALA A 145 20.66 -9.64 -13.12
N ALA A 146 19.82 -9.67 -12.09
CA ALA A 146 20.10 -9.05 -10.80
C ALA A 146 21.37 -9.63 -10.14
N LYS A 147 21.56 -10.95 -10.23
CA LYS A 147 22.76 -11.63 -9.75
C LYS A 147 24.00 -11.19 -10.52
N LYS A 148 23.92 -11.15 -11.85
CA LYS A 148 25.02 -10.75 -12.74
C LYS A 148 25.46 -9.30 -12.51
N THR A 149 24.55 -8.42 -12.11
CA THR A 149 24.84 -7.02 -11.78
C THR A 149 25.29 -6.80 -10.33
N ASN A 150 25.48 -7.85 -9.55
CA ASN A 150 25.86 -7.81 -8.14
C ASN A 150 24.87 -7.03 -7.25
N CYS A 151 23.57 -7.09 -7.57
CA CYS A 151 22.55 -6.60 -6.64
C CYS A 151 22.55 -7.44 -5.37
N ASP A 152 22.23 -6.81 -4.24
CA ASP A 152 22.19 -7.49 -2.95
C ASP A 152 20.95 -8.39 -2.82
N ALA A 153 19.85 -7.98 -3.45
CA ALA A 153 18.60 -8.73 -3.53
C ALA A 153 17.84 -8.44 -4.82
N VAL A 154 16.90 -9.34 -5.14
CA VAL A 154 15.87 -9.15 -6.17
C VAL A 154 14.49 -9.15 -5.51
N LYS A 155 13.63 -8.22 -5.92
CA LYS A 155 12.29 -8.05 -5.34
C LYS A 155 11.18 -8.25 -6.37
N PHE A 156 10.16 -9.01 -5.98
CA PHE A 156 8.93 -9.23 -6.75
C PHE A 156 7.71 -8.63 -6.04
N GLN A 157 6.53 -8.92 -6.58
CA GLN A 157 5.23 -8.50 -6.05
C GLN A 157 4.34 -9.74 -5.87
N ALA A 158 3.82 -9.96 -4.67
CA ALA A 158 2.99 -11.10 -4.32
C ALA A 158 1.55 -10.64 -4.09
N PHE A 159 0.66 -11.09 -4.97
CA PHE A 159 -0.78 -10.87 -4.89
C PHE A 159 -1.50 -11.97 -5.66
N LYS A 160 -2.74 -12.25 -5.27
CA LYS A 160 -3.62 -13.15 -6.01
C LYS A 160 -4.31 -12.40 -7.14
N LYS A 161 -4.73 -13.15 -8.16
CA LYS A 161 -5.69 -12.64 -9.14
C LYS A 161 -6.94 -12.15 -8.42
N ASN A 162 -7.49 -11.02 -8.87
CA ASN A 162 -8.68 -10.37 -8.31
C ASN A 162 -8.59 -9.92 -6.85
N SER A 163 -7.40 -9.93 -6.21
CA SER A 163 -7.26 -9.43 -4.83
C SER A 163 -6.77 -8.00 -4.74
N ARG A 164 -6.01 -7.54 -5.75
CA ARG A 164 -5.28 -6.27 -5.68
C ARG A 164 -6.12 -5.04 -6.02
N ILE A 165 -6.96 -5.14 -7.05
CA ILE A 165 -7.86 -4.06 -7.46
C ILE A 165 -9.27 -4.61 -7.53
N SER A 166 -10.23 -3.82 -7.06
CA SER A 166 -11.63 -4.19 -7.19
C SER A 166 -12.06 -4.10 -8.65
N SER A 167 -12.70 -5.15 -9.16
CA SER A 167 -13.37 -5.17 -10.47
C SER A 167 -14.48 -4.12 -10.63
N LYS A 168 -14.86 -3.44 -9.54
CA LYS A 168 -15.84 -2.34 -9.51
C LYS A 168 -15.22 -0.95 -9.63
N VAL A 169 -13.89 -0.84 -9.62
CA VAL A 169 -13.23 0.43 -9.92
C VAL A 169 -13.58 0.81 -11.35
N LYS A 170 -14.28 1.94 -11.53
CA LYS A 170 -14.60 2.43 -12.87
C LYS A 170 -13.30 2.67 -13.61
N ALA A 171 -13.08 1.89 -14.66
CA ALA A 171 -11.89 1.94 -15.48
C ALA A 171 -11.68 3.34 -16.06
N VAL A 172 -10.63 4.03 -15.62
CA VAL A 172 -9.84 4.77 -16.58
C VAL A 172 -9.15 3.66 -17.38
N LYS A 173 -9.48 3.50 -18.66
CA LYS A 173 -8.73 2.60 -19.54
C LYS A 173 -7.26 2.98 -19.38
N TYR A 174 -6.44 2.06 -18.87
CA TYR A 174 -5.01 2.27 -18.82
C TYR A 174 -4.53 2.07 -20.25
N ALA A 175 -4.38 3.17 -20.99
CA ALA A 175 -3.78 3.10 -22.31
C ALA A 175 -2.27 2.94 -22.12
N GLU A 176 -1.81 1.69 -22.09
CA GLU A 176 -0.39 1.40 -22.14
C GLU A 176 0.10 1.76 -23.55
N THR A 177 0.65 2.97 -23.67
CA THR A 177 1.05 3.58 -24.96
C THR A 177 2.12 2.80 -25.71
N ILE A 178 2.78 1.83 -25.06
CA ILE A 178 3.88 1.04 -25.62
C ILE A 178 3.37 -0.23 -26.34
N THR A 179 2.31 -0.87 -25.85
CA THR A 179 1.82 -2.16 -26.37
C THR A 179 0.57 -2.04 -27.24
N GLY A 180 -0.08 -0.86 -27.24
CA GLY A 180 -1.33 -0.64 -28.00
C GLY A 180 -2.51 -1.43 -27.45
N LEU A 181 -2.37 -2.01 -26.25
CA LEU A 181 -3.45 -2.67 -25.53
C LEU A 181 -4.26 -1.63 -24.75
N GLU A 182 -5.57 -1.60 -24.99
CA GLU A 182 -6.51 -0.96 -24.08
C GLU A 182 -7.01 -2.02 -23.10
N GLU A 183 -6.49 -1.99 -21.87
CA GLU A 183 -6.98 -2.83 -20.78
C GLU A 183 -7.25 -2.00 -19.52
N THR A 184 -8.08 -2.54 -18.64
CA THR A 184 -8.31 -1.99 -17.31
C THR A 184 -7.15 -2.36 -16.38
N LEU A 185 -6.96 -1.61 -15.28
CA LEU A 185 -5.94 -1.98 -14.30
C LEU A 185 -6.18 -3.40 -13.72
N ASP A 186 -7.44 -3.79 -13.51
CA ASP A 186 -7.79 -5.13 -13.04
C ASP A 186 -7.34 -6.21 -14.04
N GLU A 187 -7.63 -6.04 -15.33
CA GLU A 187 -7.17 -6.94 -16.39
C GLU A 187 -5.64 -7.04 -16.45
N MET A 188 -4.96 -5.90 -16.38
CA MET A 188 -3.49 -5.84 -16.37
C MET A 188 -2.91 -6.62 -15.19
N PHE A 189 -3.35 -6.35 -13.95
CA PHE A 189 -2.85 -7.06 -12.77
C PHE A 189 -3.20 -8.55 -12.82
N ASN A 190 -4.37 -8.93 -13.32
CA ASN A 190 -4.77 -10.34 -13.46
C ASN A 190 -3.93 -11.09 -14.51
N ARG A 191 -3.55 -10.42 -15.60
CA ARG A 191 -2.65 -10.96 -16.64
C ARG A 191 -1.23 -11.11 -16.12
N LEU A 192 -0.77 -10.14 -15.32
CA LEU A 192 0.59 -10.11 -14.77
C LEU A 192 0.75 -10.95 -13.49
N ALA A 193 -0.34 -11.34 -12.85
CA ALA A 193 -0.31 -12.16 -11.64
C ALA A 193 0.30 -13.55 -11.90
N MET A 194 1.33 -13.87 -11.11
CA MET A 194 1.97 -15.17 -11.09
C MET A 194 1.35 -16.05 -10.01
N SER A 195 1.16 -17.35 -10.29
CA SER A 195 0.60 -18.27 -9.29
C SER A 195 1.53 -18.42 -8.09
N PHE A 196 0.99 -18.82 -6.92
CA PHE A 196 1.81 -19.07 -5.73
C PHE A 196 2.77 -20.25 -5.94
N ASP A 197 2.40 -21.24 -6.76
CA ASP A 197 3.28 -22.35 -7.11
C ASP A 197 4.48 -21.87 -7.96
N ASP A 198 4.22 -21.05 -8.98
CA ASP A 198 5.28 -20.44 -9.79
C ASP A 198 6.18 -19.51 -8.96
N GLN A 199 5.57 -18.71 -8.07
CA GLN A 199 6.33 -17.85 -7.15
C GLN A 199 7.20 -18.70 -6.21
N LYS A 200 6.69 -19.80 -5.67
CA LYS A 200 7.50 -20.72 -4.87
C LYS A 200 8.67 -21.28 -5.67
N GLU A 201 8.45 -21.72 -6.91
CA GLU A 201 9.52 -22.21 -7.79
C GLU A 201 10.58 -21.13 -8.08
N LEU A 202 10.15 -19.88 -8.23
CA LEU A 202 11.03 -18.73 -8.39
C LEU A 202 11.90 -18.46 -7.15
N PHE A 203 11.31 -18.56 -5.95
CA PHE A 203 12.04 -18.41 -4.68
C PHE A 203 13.07 -19.53 -4.51
N ASP A 204 12.67 -20.78 -4.76
CA ASP A 204 13.57 -21.93 -4.75
C ASP A 204 14.74 -21.75 -5.75
N TYR A 205 14.45 -21.18 -6.93
CA TYR A 205 15.47 -20.85 -7.93
C TYR A 205 16.44 -19.74 -7.46
N ALA A 206 15.94 -18.65 -6.90
CA ALA A 206 16.76 -17.54 -6.41
C ALA A 206 17.70 -17.97 -5.27
N HIS A 207 17.20 -18.80 -4.33
CA HIS A 207 18.02 -19.40 -3.29
C HIS A 207 19.12 -20.30 -3.89
N LYS A 208 18.79 -21.12 -4.90
CA LYS A 208 19.75 -22.00 -5.58
C LYS A 208 20.88 -21.22 -6.27
N VAL A 209 20.60 -20.07 -6.87
CA VAL A 209 21.63 -19.21 -7.51
C VAL A 209 22.32 -18.25 -6.54
N GLY A 210 21.91 -18.27 -5.26
CA GLY A 210 22.53 -17.53 -4.17
C GLY A 210 22.32 -16.02 -4.24
N ILE A 211 21.09 -15.57 -4.53
CA ILE A 211 20.68 -14.18 -4.37
C ILE A 211 19.52 -14.10 -3.37
N GLU A 212 19.52 -13.06 -2.54
CA GLU A 212 18.40 -12.81 -1.64
C GLU A 212 17.16 -12.44 -2.45
N ILE A 213 16.03 -13.06 -2.14
CA ILE A 213 14.75 -12.81 -2.80
C ILE A 213 13.70 -12.49 -1.75
N PHE A 214 12.88 -11.49 -2.05
CA PHE A 214 11.72 -11.15 -1.25
C PHE A 214 10.64 -10.51 -2.11
N SER A 215 9.49 -10.24 -1.52
CA SER A 215 8.35 -9.70 -2.26
C SER A 215 7.61 -8.63 -1.46
N THR A 216 6.80 -7.86 -2.19
CA THR A 216 5.82 -6.94 -1.60
C THR A 216 4.47 -7.66 -1.52
N PRO A 217 3.97 -8.01 -0.33
CA PRO A 217 2.60 -8.49 -0.17
C PRO A 217 1.61 -7.33 -0.29
N PHE A 218 0.46 -7.59 -0.91
CA PHE A 218 -0.64 -6.61 -1.04
C PHE A 218 -1.90 -7.00 -0.26
N ASP A 219 -1.91 -8.17 0.36
CA ASP A 219 -3.00 -8.72 1.16
C ASP A 219 -2.46 -9.71 2.21
N PHE A 220 -3.28 -10.09 3.20
CA PHE A 220 -2.87 -11.01 4.27
C PHE A 220 -2.49 -12.39 3.74
N ASP A 221 -3.21 -12.90 2.74
CA ASP A 221 -2.90 -14.18 2.09
C ASP A 221 -1.48 -14.19 1.48
N SER A 222 -1.04 -13.06 0.93
CA SER A 222 0.30 -12.89 0.38
C SER A 222 1.36 -12.79 1.49
N VAL A 223 1.01 -12.25 2.66
CA VAL A 223 1.91 -12.29 3.84
C VAL A 223 2.06 -13.74 4.31
N ASP A 224 0.97 -14.47 4.48
CA ASP A 224 0.99 -15.88 4.90
C ASP A 224 1.77 -16.76 3.92
N PHE A 225 1.59 -16.51 2.62
CA PHE A 225 2.37 -17.17 1.58
C PHE A 225 3.87 -16.90 1.72
N LEU A 226 4.27 -15.65 1.93
CA LEU A 226 5.69 -15.28 2.10
C LEU A 226 6.29 -15.83 3.41
N GLU A 227 5.51 -15.90 4.49
CA GLU A 227 5.94 -16.58 5.72
C GLU A 227 6.20 -18.07 5.48
N ASN A 228 5.35 -18.75 4.70
CA ASN A 228 5.57 -20.15 4.32
C ASN A 228 6.83 -20.37 3.45
N LEU A 229 7.30 -19.32 2.77
CA LEU A 229 8.56 -19.33 2.01
C LEU A 229 9.78 -18.93 2.86
N ASP A 230 9.56 -18.59 4.13
CA ASP A 230 10.56 -18.12 5.08
C ASP A 230 11.39 -16.92 4.57
N VAL A 231 10.70 -15.90 4.06
CA VAL A 231 11.38 -14.66 3.63
C VAL A 231 12.12 -14.00 4.78
N ASN A 232 13.28 -13.40 4.50
CA ASN A 232 14.05 -12.70 5.53
C ASN A 232 13.63 -11.24 5.72
N ILE A 233 12.83 -10.70 4.79
CA ILE A 233 12.41 -9.31 4.79
C ILE A 233 11.08 -9.09 4.07
N TYR A 234 10.31 -8.12 4.56
CA TYR A 234 9.12 -7.59 3.89
C TYR A 234 9.36 -6.22 3.27
N LYS A 235 8.68 -5.97 2.15
CA LYS A 235 8.50 -4.62 1.58
C LYS A 235 7.04 -4.20 1.72
N ILE A 236 6.78 -3.03 2.28
CA ILE A 236 5.46 -2.36 2.20
C ILE A 236 5.51 -1.26 1.13
N ALA A 237 4.63 -1.32 0.13
CA ALA A 237 4.57 -0.34 -0.95
C ALA A 237 4.16 1.06 -0.44
N SER A 238 4.47 2.11 -1.21
CA SER A 238 4.11 3.48 -0.85
C SER A 238 2.61 3.68 -0.61
N PHE A 239 1.77 3.08 -1.46
CA PHE A 239 0.31 3.17 -1.29
C PHE A 239 -0.24 2.32 -0.13
N ASP A 240 0.51 1.30 0.32
CA ASP A 240 0.17 0.51 1.51
C ASP A 240 0.70 1.13 2.81
N LEU A 241 1.38 2.28 2.75
CA LEU A 241 1.82 3.00 3.96
C LEU A 241 0.64 3.35 4.87
N VAL A 242 -0.52 3.61 4.30
CA VAL A 242 -1.75 3.89 5.04
C VAL A 242 -2.54 2.62 5.40
N ASN A 243 -2.13 1.45 4.92
CA ASN A 243 -2.79 0.18 5.19
C ASN A 243 -2.31 -0.36 6.54
N LEU A 244 -2.71 0.32 7.62
CA LEU A 244 -2.29 -0.01 8.98
C LEU A 244 -2.59 -1.47 9.37
N PRO A 245 -3.72 -2.09 8.98
CA PRO A 245 -3.95 -3.50 9.21
C PRO A 245 -2.88 -4.42 8.60
N LEU A 246 -2.47 -4.16 7.35
CA LEU A 246 -1.39 -4.92 6.69
C LEU A 246 -0.03 -4.68 7.34
N ILE A 247 0.29 -3.42 7.67
CA ILE A 247 1.53 -3.07 8.37
C ILE A 247 1.61 -3.81 9.71
N LYS A 248 0.51 -3.80 10.48
CA LYS A 248 0.40 -4.51 11.75
C LYS A 248 0.61 -6.02 11.57
N TYR A 249 -0.02 -6.60 10.55
CA TYR A 249 0.09 -8.03 10.25
C TYR A 249 1.53 -8.44 9.91
N VAL A 250 2.21 -7.65 9.07
CA VAL A 250 3.62 -7.86 8.75
C VAL A 250 4.53 -7.60 9.96
N ALA A 251 4.26 -6.57 10.76
CA ALA A 251 5.07 -6.23 11.93
C ALA A 251 5.10 -7.35 12.98
N LYS A 252 4.00 -8.09 13.15
CA LYS A 252 3.91 -9.26 14.04
C LYS A 252 4.89 -10.39 13.73
N THR A 253 5.36 -10.49 12.49
CA THR A 253 6.37 -11.49 12.10
C THR A 253 7.72 -11.24 12.79
N GLY A 254 7.98 -10.02 13.26
CA GLY A 254 9.26 -9.59 13.84
C GLY A 254 10.40 -9.45 12.82
N LYS A 255 10.16 -9.79 11.55
CA LYS A 255 11.13 -9.70 10.46
C LYS A 255 11.36 -8.23 10.06
N PRO A 256 12.54 -7.91 9.49
CA PRO A 256 12.81 -6.63 8.87
C PRO A 256 11.70 -6.15 7.93
N ILE A 257 11.44 -4.84 7.92
CA ILE A 257 10.45 -4.19 7.05
C ILE A 257 11.12 -3.02 6.34
N ILE A 258 11.03 -3.00 5.01
CA ILE A 258 11.31 -1.83 4.18
C ILE A 258 9.99 -1.17 3.79
N LEU A 259 9.75 0.04 4.29
CA LEU A 259 8.52 0.80 4.05
C LEU A 259 8.83 2.03 3.19
N SER A 260 8.16 2.13 2.03
CA SER A 260 8.35 3.30 1.13
C SER A 260 7.36 4.38 1.50
N THR A 261 7.76 5.64 1.39
CA THR A 261 6.98 6.79 1.90
C THR A 261 6.43 7.69 0.80
N GLY A 262 6.30 7.19 -0.43
CA GLY A 262 5.71 7.97 -1.52
C GLY A 262 4.23 8.27 -1.27
N MET A 263 3.74 9.38 -1.85
CA MET A 263 2.33 9.81 -1.74
C MET A 263 1.85 10.06 -0.30
N SER A 264 2.79 10.21 0.64
CA SER A 264 2.48 10.23 2.07
C SER A 264 2.97 11.50 2.74
N THR A 265 2.17 11.99 3.68
CA THR A 265 2.52 13.09 4.59
C THR A 265 3.32 12.57 5.79
N LEU A 266 4.04 13.46 6.50
CA LEU A 266 4.74 13.09 7.73
C LEU A 266 3.82 12.46 8.78
N GLY A 267 2.58 12.93 8.93
CA GLY A 267 1.61 12.35 9.86
C GLY A 267 1.27 10.90 9.52
N GLN A 268 1.07 10.58 8.24
CA GLN A 268 0.82 9.20 7.80
C GLN A 268 2.06 8.31 8.00
N ILE A 269 3.26 8.85 7.78
CA ILE A 269 4.51 8.13 8.06
C ILE A 269 4.64 7.83 9.56
N GLU A 270 4.30 8.80 10.43
CA GLU A 270 4.30 8.61 11.88
C GLU A 270 3.29 7.54 12.31
N GLU A 271 2.10 7.48 11.73
CA GLU A 271 1.09 6.43 11.99
C GLU A 271 1.61 5.04 11.58
N ALA A 272 2.22 4.92 10.41
CA ALA A 272 2.80 3.67 9.92
C ALA A 272 3.95 3.19 10.83
N VAL A 273 4.87 4.09 11.19
CA VAL A 273 5.98 3.81 12.11
C VAL A 273 5.46 3.43 13.50
N GLY A 274 4.45 4.14 14.00
CA GLY A 274 3.78 3.84 15.27
C GLY A 274 3.19 2.43 15.28
N THR A 275 2.50 2.05 14.20
CA THR A 275 1.90 0.72 14.04
C THR A 275 2.96 -0.39 14.11
N VAL A 276 4.11 -0.21 13.47
CA VAL A 276 5.22 -1.19 13.55
C VAL A 276 5.78 -1.29 14.97
N LYS A 277 5.94 -0.14 15.65
CA LYS A 277 6.46 -0.07 17.02
C LYS A 277 5.52 -0.71 18.05
N GLU A 278 4.22 -0.56 17.88
CA GLU A 278 3.20 -1.14 18.77
C GLU A 278 3.27 -2.68 18.81
N GLU A 279 3.66 -3.31 17.70
CA GLU A 279 3.89 -4.76 17.64
C GLU A 279 5.28 -5.17 18.16
N GLY A 280 6.09 -4.23 18.67
CA GLY A 280 7.42 -4.48 19.22
C GLY A 280 8.51 -4.74 18.18
N ASN A 281 8.21 -4.57 16.89
CA ASN A 281 9.19 -4.76 15.81
C ASN A 281 10.10 -3.53 15.70
N LYS A 282 11.40 -3.74 15.89
CA LYS A 282 12.43 -2.68 15.87
C LYS A 282 13.15 -2.56 14.53
N ASN A 283 12.90 -3.49 13.61
CA ASN A 283 13.65 -3.65 12.36
C ASN A 283 12.95 -2.93 11.20
N LEU A 284 12.88 -1.61 11.26
CA LEU A 284 12.19 -0.79 10.25
C LEU A 284 13.18 0.06 9.45
N ILE A 285 13.06 0.01 8.13
CA ILE A 285 13.81 0.81 7.17
C ILE A 285 12.80 1.66 6.40
N LEU A 286 13.01 2.98 6.36
CA LEU A 286 12.18 3.90 5.57
C LEU A 286 12.89 4.25 4.26
N LEU A 287 12.18 4.18 3.15
CA LEU A 287 12.66 4.64 1.84
C LEU A 287 11.86 5.88 1.41
N HIS A 288 12.57 6.99 1.27
CA HIS A 288 12.05 8.11 0.50
C HIS A 288 11.70 7.66 -0.92
N CYS A 289 10.57 8.12 -1.43
CA CYS A 289 10.06 7.69 -2.74
C CYS A 289 9.18 8.79 -3.35
N ASN A 290 9.40 9.07 -4.64
CA ASN A 290 8.42 9.76 -5.47
C ASN A 290 7.72 8.70 -6.34
N SER A 291 6.40 8.56 -6.21
CA SER A 291 5.60 7.55 -6.92
C SER A 291 5.11 8.05 -8.29
N SER A 292 6.03 8.63 -9.05
CA SER A 292 5.82 9.07 -10.44
C SER A 292 6.61 8.16 -11.38
N TYR A 293 6.03 7.79 -12.52
CA TYR A 293 6.59 6.78 -13.43
C TYR A 293 6.57 7.29 -14.88
N PRO A 294 7.70 7.78 -15.44
CA PRO A 294 8.98 8.06 -14.76
C PRO A 294 8.92 9.34 -13.91
N ALA A 295 9.66 9.38 -12.80
CA ALA A 295 9.80 10.56 -11.97
C ALA A 295 10.88 11.49 -12.53
N ALA A 296 10.60 12.80 -12.62
CA ALA A 296 11.57 13.75 -13.15
C ALA A 296 12.62 14.12 -12.07
N PRO A 297 13.90 14.37 -12.44
CA PRO A 297 14.95 14.67 -11.46
C PRO A 297 14.64 15.83 -10.51
N HIS A 298 13.92 16.86 -10.98
CA HIS A 298 13.56 18.03 -10.18
C HIS A 298 12.45 17.75 -9.14
N GLU A 299 11.77 16.60 -9.23
CA GLU A 299 10.72 16.18 -8.30
C GLU A 299 11.24 15.26 -7.20
N MET A 300 12.55 14.96 -7.18
CA MET A 300 13.12 13.92 -6.31
C MET A 300 13.23 14.32 -4.85
N ASN A 301 13.27 15.61 -4.52
CA ASN A 301 13.29 16.11 -3.13
C ASN A 301 14.32 15.37 -2.24
N LEU A 302 15.58 15.29 -2.68
CA LEU A 302 16.71 14.65 -1.98
C LEU A 302 17.43 15.60 -1.02
#